data_AF-A0A485JD42-F1
#
_entry.id   AF-A0A485JD42-F1
#
_cell.length_a   1.000
_cell.length_b   1.000
_cell.length_c   1.000
_cell.angle_alpha   90.00
_cell.angle_beta   90.00
_cell.angle_gamma   90.00
#
_symmetry.space_group_name_H-M   'P 1'
#
loop_
_entity.id
_entity.type
_entity.pdbx_description
1 polymer ?
#
loop_
_entity_poly.entity_id
_entity_poly.type
_entity_poly.pdbx_seq_one_letter_code
_entity_poly.pdbx_strand_id
1 'polypeptide(L)' 'MTVSRSVADQLPKVVNLQQAIAKELELTASAEILLWDDYFAPGYGVPNDEGMEAVKLLARLEGILLDPVYTGKAMAG' A
#
# COMPACT_ATOMS: atom_id res chain seq x y z
N MET A 1 12.83 -7.82 -1.57
CA MET A 1 11.85 -7.03 -2.36
C MET A 1 11.22 -5.99 -1.44
N THR A 2 11.02 -4.76 -1.91
CA THR A 2 10.30 -3.69 -1.18
C THR A 2 9.04 -3.28 -1.96
N VAL A 3 8.08 -2.61 -1.32
CA VAL A 3 6.93 -1.94 -1.98
C VAL A 3 6.99 -0.41 -1.87
N SER A 4 7.96 0.14 -1.13
CA SER A 4 8.20 1.57 -1.01
C SER A 4 8.80 2.13 -2.30
N ARG A 5 7.93 2.59 -3.20
CA ARG A 5 8.25 3.11 -4.53
C ARG A 5 7.23 4.18 -4.89
N SER A 6 7.62 5.07 -5.80
CA SER A 6 6.68 6.00 -6.39
C SER A 6 5.62 5.26 -7.22
N VAL A 7 4.48 5.91 -7.48
CA VAL A 7 3.45 5.43 -8.42
C VAL A 7 4.08 5.18 -9.79
N ALA A 8 4.97 6.08 -10.24
CA ALA A 8 5.65 5.95 -11.53
C ALA A 8 6.47 4.65 -11.63
N ASP A 9 7.10 4.22 -10.53
CA ASP A 9 7.92 3.01 -10.50
C ASP A 9 7.11 1.72 -10.22
N GLN A 10 5.96 1.84 -9.54
CA GLN A 10 5.16 0.70 -9.10
C GLN A 10 4.06 0.34 -10.09
N LEU A 11 3.39 1.32 -10.71
CA LEU A 11 2.27 1.10 -11.62
C LEU A 11 2.60 0.15 -12.79
N PRO A 12 3.73 0.29 -13.52
CA PRO A 12 4.05 -0.63 -14.60
C PRO A 12 4.18 -2.09 -14.14
N LYS A 13 4.62 -2.31 -12.89
CA LYS A 13 4.77 -3.65 -12.32
C LYS A 13 3.41 -4.28 -12.02
N VAL A 14 2.51 -3.50 -11.43
CA VAL A 14 1.15 -3.99 -11.11
C VAL A 14 0.36 -4.25 -12.39
N VAL A 15 0.48 -3.39 -13.41
CA VAL A 15 -0.12 -3.60 -14.73
C VAL A 15 0.41 -4.89 -15.36
N ASN A 16 1.72 -5.12 -15.35
CA ASN A 16 2.30 -6.35 -15.91
C ASN A 16 1.78 -7.61 -15.21
N LEU A 17 1.64 -7.58 -13.88
CA LEU A 17 1.06 -8.70 -13.12
C LEU A 17 -0.42 -8.91 -13.45
N GLN A 18 -1.21 -7.84 -13.53
CA GLN A 18 -2.62 -7.89 -13.89
C GLN A 18 -2.81 -8.54 -15.27
N GLN A 19 -2.04 -8.11 -16.27
CA GLN A 19 -2.14 -8.62 -17.63
C GLN A 19 -1.64 -10.07 -17.77
N ALA A 20 -0.58 -10.44 -17.03
CA ALA A 20 -0.08 -11.81 -17.02
C ALA A 20 -1.12 -12.80 -16.46
N ILE A 21 -1.75 -12.47 -15.33
CA ILE A 21 -2.79 -13.29 -14.72
C ILE A 21 -4.04 -13.33 -15.61
N ALA A 22 -4.46 -12.19 -16.18
CA ALA A 22 -5.59 -12.14 -17.09
C ALA A 22 -5.41 -13.08 -18.29
N LYS A 23 -4.20 -13.10 -18.87
CA LYS A 23 -3.86 -14.01 -19.96
C LYS A 23 -3.94 -15.48 -19.55
N GLU A 24 -3.41 -15.85 -18.37
CA GLU A 24 -3.43 -17.23 -17.87
C GLU A 24 -4.86 -17.73 -17.60
N LEU A 25 -5.75 -16.82 -17.19
CA LEU A 25 -7.15 -17.12 -16.93
C LEU A 25 -8.06 -16.95 -18.16
N GLU A 26 -7.52 -16.62 -19.33
CA GLU A 26 -8.29 -16.32 -20.55
C GLU A 26 -9.32 -15.19 -20.36
N LEU A 27 -8.98 -14.20 -19.53
CA LEU A 27 -9.81 -13.03 -19.24
C LEU A 27 -9.22 -11.74 -19.82
N THR A 28 -10.06 -10.72 -19.95
CA THR A 28 -9.62 -9.34 -20.18
C THR A 28 -9.67 -8.59 -18.85
N ALA A 29 -8.52 -8.09 -18.39
CA ALA A 29 -8.47 -7.23 -17.21
C ALA A 29 -8.34 -5.75 -17.62
N SER A 30 -9.31 -4.96 -17.19
CA SER A 30 -9.39 -3.51 -17.42
C SER A 30 -9.68 -2.71 -16.15
N ALA A 31 -9.63 -3.37 -14.98
CA ALA A 31 -9.84 -2.69 -13.71
C ALA A 31 -8.75 -1.62 -13.51
N GLU A 32 -9.19 -0.43 -13.12
CA GLU A 32 -8.32 0.69 -12.80
C GLU A 32 -7.41 0.34 -11.60
N ILE A 33 -6.14 0.73 -11.68
CA ILE A 33 -5.15 0.54 -10.61
C ILE A 33 -4.91 1.89 -9.95
N LEU A 34 -5.45 2.05 -8.74
CA LEU A 34 -5.25 3.23 -7.90
C LEU A 34 -4.09 2.99 -6.93
N LEU A 35 -3.12 3.91 -6.90
CA LEU A 35 -1.95 3.85 -6.04
C LEU A 35 -1.71 5.23 -5.44
N TRP A 36 -1.41 5.28 -4.16
CA TRP A 36 -0.93 6.47 -3.45
C TRP A 36 0.44 6.18 -2.86
N ASP A 37 1.38 7.09 -3.07
CA ASP A 37 2.79 6.93 -2.69
C ASP A 37 3.29 7.97 -1.69
N ASP A 38 2.41 8.83 -1.19
CA ASP A 38 2.75 9.89 -0.23
C ASP A 38 3.05 9.37 1.19
N TYR A 39 2.50 8.20 1.57
CA TYR A 39 2.47 7.74 2.97
C TYR A 39 3.54 6.72 3.35
N PHE A 40 4.34 6.24 2.40
CA PHE A 40 5.28 5.14 2.68
C PHE A 40 6.63 5.61 3.25
N ALA A 41 6.97 6.90 3.08
CA ALA A 41 8.26 7.45 3.50
C ALA A 41 8.53 7.15 4.99
N PRO A 42 9.80 6.96 5.40
CA PRO A 42 11.03 7.11 4.61
C PRO A 42 11.38 5.87 3.78
N GLY A 43 10.65 4.75 3.97
CA GLY A 43 10.90 3.51 3.25
C GLY A 43 10.31 2.29 3.92
N TYR A 44 10.60 1.13 3.35
CA TYR A 44 10.01 -0.12 3.78
C TYR A 44 10.59 -0.58 5.12
N GLY A 45 9.71 -0.99 6.02
CA GLY A 45 10.07 -1.41 7.37
C GLY A 45 10.44 -0.27 8.32
N VAL A 46 10.43 0.99 7.87
CA VAL A 46 10.72 2.15 8.72
C VAL A 46 9.42 2.87 9.06
N PRO A 47 9.01 2.94 10.34
CA PRO A 47 7.83 3.69 10.76
C PRO A 47 7.96 5.19 10.45
N ASN A 48 6.82 5.87 10.32
CA ASN A 48 6.74 7.32 10.22
C ASN A 48 5.74 7.89 11.22
N ASP A 49 5.81 9.19 11.49
CA ASP A 49 5.01 9.82 12.54
C ASP A 49 3.51 9.71 12.26
N GLU A 50 3.08 9.96 11.02
CA GLU A 50 1.67 9.88 10.60
C GLU A 50 1.09 8.46 10.78
N GLY A 51 1.82 7.44 10.33
CA GLY A 51 1.43 6.04 10.51
C GLY A 51 1.40 5.64 11.99
N MET A 52 2.33 6.15 12.80
CA MET A 52 2.33 5.89 14.24
C MET A 52 1.21 6.62 14.98
N GLU A 53 0.80 7.80 14.53
CA GLU A 53 -0.39 8.48 15.07
C GLU A 53 -1.67 7.73 14.70
N ALA A 54 -1.78 7.21 13.48
CA ALA A 54 -2.90 6.36 13.08
C ALA A 54 -3.00 5.09 13.95
N VAL A 55 -1.87 4.42 14.24
CA VAL A 55 -1.80 3.27 15.16
C VAL A 55 -2.35 3.64 16.54
N LYS A 56 -1.90 4.77 17.12
CA LYS A 56 -2.36 5.22 18.44
C LYS A 56 -3.83 5.61 18.44
N LEU A 57 -4.30 6.27 17.38
CA LEU A 57 -5.66 6.77 17.26
C LEU A 57 -6.66 5.59 17.23
N LEU A 58 -6.43 4.61 16.36
CA LEU A 58 -7.33 3.45 16.23
C LEU A 58 -7.32 2.57 17.47
N ALA A 59 -6.16 2.38 18.09
CA ALA A 59 -6.06 1.64 19.35
C ALA A 59 -6.84 2.32 20.47
N ARG A 60 -6.82 3.66 20.55
CA ARG A 60 -7.52 4.42 21.59
C ARG A 60 -9.02 4.50 21.38
N LEU A 61 -9.46 4.71 20.14
CA LEU A 61 -10.87 4.96 19.83
C LEU A 61 -11.67 3.69 19.59
N GLU A 62 -11.06 2.70 18.94
CA GLU A 62 -11.76 1.49 18.47
C GLU A 62 -11.20 0.20 19.08
N GLY A 63 -10.10 0.28 19.83
CA GLY A 63 -9.42 -0.91 20.37
C GLY A 63 -8.79 -1.80 19.28
N ILE A 64 -8.59 -1.26 18.07
CA ILE A 64 -8.02 -1.98 16.93
C ILE A 64 -6.51 -1.72 16.88
N LEU A 65 -5.72 -2.79 16.83
CA LEU A 65 -4.26 -2.71 16.73
C LEU A 65 -3.81 -2.76 15.27
N LEU A 66 -3.11 -1.71 14.85
CA LEU A 66 -2.42 -1.66 13.56
C LEU A 66 -0.92 -1.91 13.75
N ASP A 67 -0.27 -2.39 12.70
CA ASP A 67 1.17 -2.56 12.61
C ASP A 67 1.85 -1.30 12.03
N PRO A 68 3.10 -1.01 12.42
CA PRO A 68 3.78 0.23 12.04
C PRO A 68 4.36 0.24 10.62
N VAL A 69 4.30 -0.87 9.89
CA VAL A 69 4.92 -1.02 8.56
C VAL A 69 3.89 -0.94 7.44
N TYR A 70 2.71 -1.54 7.63
CA TYR A 70 1.67 -1.64 6.61
C TYR A 70 0.41 -0.90 7.02
N THR A 71 -0.30 -1.43 8.00
CA THR A 71 -1.68 -1.00 8.30
C THR A 71 -1.74 0.39 8.93
N GLY A 72 -0.75 0.78 9.72
CA GLY A 72 -0.62 2.16 10.23
C GLY A 72 -0.45 3.17 9.09
N LYS A 73 0.40 2.88 8.11
CA LYS A 73 0.64 3.77 6.96
C LYS A 73 -0.56 3.84 6.01
N ALA A 74 -1.24 2.72 5.80
CA ALA A 74 -2.45 2.67 5.00
C ALA A 74 -3.61 3.44 5.65
N MET A 75 -3.72 3.43 6.98
CA MET A 75 -4.74 4.18 7.73
C MET A 75 -4.42 5.69 7.80
N ALA A 76 -3.14 6.07 7.70
CA ALA A 76 -2.73 7.47 7.70
C ALA A 76 -3.08 8.22 6.41
N GLY A 77 -3.29 7.49 5.30
CA GLY A 77 -3.70 8.05 4.02
C GLY A 77 -5.19 7.96 3.76
#